data_AF-A0A6J6S8M8-F1
#
_entry.id   AF-A0A6J6S8M8-F1
#
_cell.length_a   1.000
_cell.length_b   1.000
_cell.length_c   1.000
_cell.angle_alpha   90.00
_cell.angle_beta   90.00
_cell.angle_gamma   90.00
#
_symmetry.space_group_name_H-M   'P 1'
#
loop_
_entity.id
_entity.type
_entity.pdbx_description
1 polymer ?
#
loop_
_entity_poly.entity_id
_entity_poly.type
_entity_poly.pdbx_seq_one_letter_code
_entity_poly.pdbx_strand_id
1 'polypeptide(L)'
;MSEYATFLKVGACSIILRMLEDPTVVLRDMTLENPIRAIREISHDITCTRKVRLANGREASAVEIQSEYLARALRFADNHDLSPQEKQALGMWEHVMIGLQDEPLSLDAEIDWVTKHNLIEAYSARHSLKMDDPRVALLDLQYHDINRSRSVFYKLQSAGRVERIVSDGAIIDAMETPPQTTRAKLRGEFIRKAKEQKRDYTVDWVHLKLNDQAQRTVLCKDPFVSEDERVQRLIDSL
;
A
#
# COMPACT_ATOMS: atom_id res chain seq x y z
N MET A 1 -0.85 2.25 8.85
CA MET A 1 -0.46 1.58 10.10
C MET A 1 0.58 0.56 9.73
N SER A 2 0.28 -0.72 9.47
CA SER A 2 1.28 -1.70 9.04
C SER A 2 1.96 -1.30 7.72
N GLU A 3 3.28 -1.14 7.79
CA GLU A 3 4.15 -0.94 6.62
C GLU A 3 4.17 -2.21 5.77
N TYR A 4 4.16 -3.38 6.42
CA TYR A 4 4.12 -4.70 5.79
C TYR A 4 2.86 -4.85 4.91
N ALA A 5 1.68 -4.59 5.47
CA ALA A 5 0.42 -4.71 4.75
C ALA A 5 0.35 -3.74 3.57
N THR A 6 0.89 -2.52 3.73
CA THR A 6 0.94 -1.53 2.66
C THR A 6 1.86 -1.98 1.53
N PHE A 7 3.05 -2.48 1.86
CA PHE A 7 4.02 -2.96 0.89
C PHE A 7 3.49 -4.18 0.13
N LEU A 8 2.93 -5.17 0.84
CA LEU A 8 2.31 -6.35 0.23
C LEU A 8 1.17 -5.96 -0.72
N LYS A 9 0.26 -5.09 -0.28
CA LYS A 9 -0.89 -4.65 -1.09
C LYS A 9 -0.45 -4.06 -2.43
N VAL A 10 0.53 -3.15 -2.40
CA VAL A 10 1.01 -2.47 -3.61
C VAL A 10 1.86 -3.42 -4.47
N GLY A 11 2.76 -4.18 -3.84
CA GLY A 11 3.68 -5.08 -4.54
C GLY A 11 2.96 -6.25 -5.22
N ALA A 12 2.04 -6.93 -4.53
CA ALA A 12 1.24 -8.00 -5.13
C ALA A 12 0.39 -7.49 -6.30
N CYS A 13 -0.22 -6.31 -6.16
CA CYS A 13 -0.98 -5.67 -7.24
C CYS A 13 -0.08 -5.34 -8.44
N SER A 14 1.13 -4.81 -8.21
CA SER A 14 2.12 -4.54 -9.26
C SER A 14 2.47 -5.79 -10.06
N ILE A 15 2.71 -6.92 -9.38
CA ILE A 15 3.03 -8.20 -10.03
C ILE A 15 1.83 -8.70 -10.86
N ILE A 16 0.61 -8.59 -10.33
CA ILE A 16 -0.61 -8.94 -11.07
C ILE A 16 -0.77 -8.09 -12.33
N LEU A 17 -0.51 -6.77 -12.25
CA LEU A 17 -0.58 -5.89 -13.41
C LEU A 17 0.46 -6.26 -14.47
N ARG A 18 1.70 -6.57 -14.07
CA ARG A 18 2.73 -7.06 -15.01
C ARG A 18 2.32 -8.37 -15.68
N MET A 19 1.74 -9.29 -14.93
CA MET A 19 1.19 -10.53 -15.50
C MET A 19 0.04 -10.27 -16.49
N LEU A 20 -0.77 -9.23 -16.27
CA LEU A 20 -1.85 -8.87 -17.21
C LEU A 20 -1.33 -8.18 -18.48
N GLU A 21 -0.19 -7.49 -18.40
CA GLU A 21 0.47 -6.84 -19.53
C GLU A 21 1.27 -7.82 -20.39
N ASP A 22 1.68 -8.95 -19.82
CA ASP A 22 2.41 -9.99 -20.53
C ASP A 22 1.46 -10.95 -21.29
N PRO A 23 1.48 -10.98 -22.63
CA PRO A 23 0.59 -11.84 -23.41
C PRO A 23 0.89 -13.34 -23.27
N THR A 24 2.04 -13.73 -22.71
CA THR A 24 2.40 -15.13 -22.48
C THR A 24 1.75 -15.71 -21.21
N VAL A 25 1.25 -14.84 -20.32
CA VAL A 25 0.64 -15.26 -19.06
C VAL A 25 -0.84 -15.50 -19.24
N VAL A 26 -1.27 -16.74 -18.98
CA VAL A 26 -2.69 -17.11 -18.94
C VAL A 26 -3.16 -17.22 -17.50
N LEU A 27 -4.04 -16.30 -17.11
CA LEU A 27 -4.73 -16.33 -15.82
C LEU A 27 -6.02 -17.13 -15.93
N ARG A 28 -6.29 -17.94 -14.90
CA ARG A 28 -7.55 -18.66 -14.79
C ARG A 28 -8.68 -17.66 -14.49
N ASP A 29 -9.82 -17.85 -15.14
CA ASP A 29 -10.99 -17.03 -14.87
C ASP A 29 -11.54 -17.29 -13.45
N MET A 30 -11.38 -16.27 -12.61
CA MET A 30 -11.89 -16.19 -11.24
C MET A 30 -12.97 -15.11 -11.10
N THR A 31 -13.64 -14.75 -12.19
CA THR A 31 -14.74 -13.78 -12.17
C THR A 31 -15.80 -14.21 -11.17
N LEU A 32 -16.13 -13.32 -10.23
CA LEU A 32 -17.16 -13.54 -9.22
C LEU A 32 -18.55 -13.38 -9.84
N GLU A 33 -19.49 -14.26 -9.50
CA GLU A 33 -20.88 -14.18 -9.97
C GLU A 33 -21.54 -12.85 -9.54
N ASN A 34 -21.29 -12.46 -8.29
CA ASN A 34 -21.74 -11.17 -7.74
C ASN A 34 -20.63 -10.57 -6.85
N PRO A 35 -19.77 -9.69 -7.40
CA PRO A 35 -18.66 -9.09 -6.66
C PRO A 35 -19.09 -8.32 -5.40
N ILE A 36 -20.23 -7.64 -5.44
CA ILE A 36 -20.75 -6.82 -4.32
C ILE A 36 -21.23 -7.70 -3.15
N ARG A 37 -21.79 -8.86 -3.45
CA ARG A 37 -22.14 -9.84 -2.43
C ARG A 37 -20.88 -10.52 -1.89
N ALA A 38 -19.99 -10.97 -2.77
CA ALA A 38 -18.78 -11.69 -2.40
C ALA A 38 -17.88 -10.87 -1.47
N ILE A 39 -17.66 -9.57 -1.73
CA ILE A 39 -16.83 -8.71 -0.87
C ILE A 39 -17.38 -8.65 0.57
N ARG A 40 -18.71 -8.61 0.74
CA ARG A 40 -19.32 -8.62 2.07
C ARG A 40 -19.17 -9.98 2.74
N GLU A 41 -19.45 -11.06 2.02
CA GLU A 41 -19.34 -12.43 2.56
C GLU A 41 -17.90 -12.75 2.99
N ILE A 42 -16.91 -12.34 2.20
CA ILE A 42 -15.48 -12.48 2.53
C ILE A 42 -15.12 -11.61 3.74
N SER A 43 -15.54 -10.35 3.76
CA SER A 43 -15.19 -9.41 4.84
C SER A 43 -15.73 -9.82 6.22
N HIS A 44 -16.84 -10.57 6.28
CA HIS A 44 -17.41 -11.02 7.56
C HIS A 44 -16.83 -12.35 8.03
N ASP A 45 -16.11 -13.07 7.17
CA ASP A 45 -15.51 -14.36 7.52
C ASP A 45 -14.03 -14.23 7.87
N ILE A 46 -13.76 -14.09 9.16
CA ILE A 46 -12.38 -14.08 9.69
C ILE A 46 -11.70 -15.46 9.65
N THR A 47 -12.45 -16.55 9.41
CA THR A 47 -11.88 -17.90 9.28
C THR A 47 -11.27 -18.14 7.91
N CYS A 48 -11.51 -17.26 6.94
CA CYS A 48 -11.02 -17.35 5.56
C CYS A 48 -11.48 -18.61 4.79
N THR A 49 -12.55 -19.28 5.23
CA THR A 49 -13.06 -20.54 4.66
C THR A 49 -14.31 -20.36 3.80
N ARG A 50 -15.02 -19.24 3.95
CA ARG A 50 -16.29 -18.96 3.26
C ARG A 50 -16.08 -18.96 1.76
N LYS A 51 -16.83 -19.83 1.08
CA LYS A 51 -16.85 -19.92 -0.37
C LYS A 51 -17.81 -18.90 -0.97
N VAL A 52 -17.39 -18.30 -2.08
CA VAL A 52 -18.19 -17.42 -2.93
C VAL A 52 -18.32 -18.01 -4.33
N ARG A 53 -19.42 -17.69 -5.00
CA ARG A 53 -19.73 -18.24 -6.32
C ARG A 53 -19.01 -17.49 -7.42
N LEU A 54 -18.41 -18.24 -8.33
CA LEU A 54 -17.77 -17.75 -9.56
C LEU A 54 -18.79 -17.76 -10.71
N ALA A 55 -18.56 -16.93 -11.73
CA ALA A 55 -19.42 -16.82 -12.92
C ALA A 55 -19.52 -18.14 -13.72
N ASN A 56 -18.49 -18.98 -13.63
CA ASN A 56 -18.48 -20.33 -14.23
C ASN A 56 -19.22 -21.39 -13.39
N GLY A 57 -19.89 -20.99 -12.31
CA GLY A 57 -20.68 -21.88 -11.45
C GLY A 57 -19.88 -22.62 -10.37
N ARG A 58 -18.54 -22.56 -10.40
CA ARG A 58 -17.69 -23.08 -9.32
C ARG A 58 -17.82 -22.19 -8.08
N GLU A 59 -17.38 -22.73 -6.95
CA GLU A 59 -17.23 -21.97 -5.70
C GLU A 59 -15.76 -22.00 -5.26
N ALA A 60 -15.29 -20.89 -4.70
CA ALA A 60 -13.95 -20.78 -4.15
C ALA A 60 -13.95 -19.82 -2.94
N SER A 61 -13.11 -20.09 -1.93
CA SER A 61 -12.84 -19.13 -0.85
C SER A 61 -11.91 -18.01 -1.34
N ALA A 62 -11.84 -16.91 -0.58
CA ALA A 62 -10.91 -15.82 -0.87
C ALA A 62 -9.45 -16.31 -0.90
N VAL A 63 -9.10 -17.22 0.01
CA VAL A 63 -7.77 -17.84 0.08
C VAL A 63 -7.53 -18.71 -1.14
N GLU A 64 -8.48 -19.56 -1.57
CA GLU A 64 -8.33 -20.38 -2.78
C GLU A 64 -8.12 -19.52 -4.04
N ILE A 65 -8.83 -18.39 -4.15
CA ILE A 65 -8.67 -17.44 -5.27
C ILE A 65 -7.27 -16.80 -5.24
N GLN A 66 -6.84 -16.28 -4.07
CA GLN A 66 -5.52 -15.69 -3.91
C GLN A 66 -4.40 -16.70 -4.13
N SER A 67 -4.56 -17.96 -3.72
CA SER A 67 -3.59 -19.02 -3.96
C SER A 67 -3.39 -19.33 -5.45
N GLU A 68 -4.45 -19.30 -6.27
CA GLU A 68 -4.27 -19.43 -7.72
C GLU A 68 -3.45 -18.26 -8.27
N TYR A 69 -3.75 -17.02 -7.87
CA TYR A 69 -2.99 -15.84 -8.32
C TYR A 69 -1.53 -15.88 -7.87
N LEU A 70 -1.26 -16.26 -6.61
CA LEU A 70 0.09 -16.44 -6.09
C LEU A 70 0.84 -17.52 -6.86
N ALA A 71 0.21 -18.68 -7.13
CA ALA A 71 0.84 -19.75 -7.90
C ALA A 71 1.20 -19.31 -9.33
N ARG A 72 0.42 -18.41 -9.93
CA ARG A 72 0.73 -17.79 -11.23
C ARG A 72 1.89 -16.80 -11.10
N ALA A 73 1.89 -15.97 -10.05
CA ALA A 73 2.93 -15.00 -9.77
C ALA A 73 4.30 -15.65 -9.50
N LEU A 74 4.33 -16.77 -8.78
CA LEU A 74 5.55 -17.56 -8.56
C LEU A 74 6.12 -18.08 -9.89
N ARG A 75 5.27 -18.70 -10.73
CA ARG A 75 5.71 -19.15 -12.08
C ARG A 75 6.13 -18.00 -12.99
N PHE A 76 5.48 -16.83 -12.85
CA PHE A 76 5.87 -15.64 -13.58
C PHE A 76 7.28 -15.19 -13.18
N ALA A 77 7.59 -15.20 -11.88
CA ALA A 77 8.90 -14.87 -11.34
C ALA A 77 10.02 -15.83 -11.78
N ASP A 78 9.71 -17.11 -12.04
CA ASP A 78 10.69 -18.08 -12.57
C ASP A 78 11.18 -17.72 -13.98
N ASN A 79 10.36 -17.00 -14.75
CA ASN A 79 10.62 -16.69 -16.16
C ASN A 79 10.92 -15.20 -16.42
N HIS A 80 10.84 -14.35 -15.39
CA HIS A 80 11.01 -12.91 -15.50
C HIS A 80 11.90 -12.36 -14.41
N ASP A 81 12.73 -11.36 -14.75
CA ASP A 81 13.44 -10.65 -13.70
C ASP A 81 12.49 -9.70 -12.95
N LEU A 82 12.39 -9.96 -11.65
CA LEU A 82 11.68 -9.13 -10.69
C LEU A 82 12.70 -8.24 -9.98
N SER A 83 12.33 -6.97 -9.79
CA SER A 83 13.09 -6.05 -8.93
C SER A 83 13.19 -6.61 -7.50
N PRO A 84 14.18 -6.17 -6.70
CA PRO A 84 14.30 -6.58 -5.31
C PRO A 84 13.01 -6.38 -4.50
N GLN A 85 12.28 -5.28 -4.76
CA GLN A 85 11.03 -4.97 -4.09
C GLN A 85 9.90 -5.90 -4.50
N GLU A 86 9.82 -6.29 -5.78
CA GLU A 86 8.83 -7.27 -6.24
C GLU A 86 9.13 -8.66 -5.68
N LYS A 87 10.41 -9.07 -5.63
CA LYS A 87 10.83 -10.34 -5.00
C LYS A 87 10.44 -10.36 -3.51
N GLN A 88 10.68 -9.26 -2.79
CA GLN A 88 10.26 -9.11 -1.41
C GLN A 88 8.73 -9.20 -1.27
N ALA A 89 7.97 -8.49 -2.12
CA ALA A 89 6.51 -8.51 -2.07
C ALA A 89 5.92 -9.89 -2.35
N LEU A 90 6.51 -10.63 -3.31
CA LEU A 90 6.11 -11.99 -3.63
C LEU A 90 6.35 -12.94 -2.46
N GLY A 91 7.52 -12.85 -1.80
CA GLY A 91 7.80 -13.64 -0.61
C GLY A 91 6.88 -13.31 0.57
N MET A 92 6.56 -12.03 0.76
CA MET A 92 5.57 -11.60 1.76
C MET A 92 4.17 -12.12 1.45
N TRP A 93 3.80 -12.15 0.16
CA TRP A 93 2.51 -12.68 -0.27
C TRP A 93 2.42 -14.18 0.01
N GLU A 94 3.46 -14.94 -0.31
CA GLU A 94 3.55 -16.37 0.01
C GLU A 94 3.45 -16.63 1.51
N HIS A 95 4.21 -15.92 2.32
CA HIS A 95 4.18 -16.03 3.78
C HIS A 95 2.77 -15.79 4.35
N VAL A 96 2.12 -14.69 3.94
CA VAL A 96 0.77 -14.36 4.40
C VAL A 96 -0.25 -15.39 3.94
N MET A 97 -0.13 -15.91 2.72
CA MET A 97 -1.04 -16.94 2.23
C MET A 97 -0.91 -18.25 3.01
N ILE A 98 0.31 -18.64 3.41
CA ILE A 98 0.54 -19.81 4.27
C ILE A 98 -0.09 -19.57 5.65
N GLY A 99 0.16 -18.42 6.28
CA GLY A 99 -0.40 -18.08 7.58
C GLY A 99 -1.94 -18.06 7.57
N LEU A 100 -2.55 -17.48 6.53
CA LEU A 100 -4.02 -17.45 6.37
C LEU A 100 -4.63 -18.84 6.12
N GLN A 101 -3.87 -19.81 5.61
CA GLN A 101 -4.34 -21.18 5.40
C GLN A 101 -4.26 -22.03 6.66
N ASP A 102 -3.22 -21.81 7.48
CA ASP A 102 -2.96 -22.60 8.69
C ASP A 102 -3.69 -22.03 9.91
N GLU A 103 -3.36 -20.79 10.29
CA GLU A 103 -3.96 -20.11 11.43
C GLU A 103 -4.14 -18.61 11.10
N PRO A 104 -5.32 -18.18 10.60
CA PRO A 104 -5.54 -16.81 10.12
C PRO A 104 -5.22 -15.69 11.11
N LEU A 105 -5.28 -15.99 12.42
CA LEU A 105 -5.03 -15.03 13.49
C LEU A 105 -3.56 -14.99 13.97
N SER A 106 -2.65 -15.74 13.33
CA SER A 106 -1.22 -15.81 13.66
C SER A 106 -0.37 -14.66 13.11
N LEU A 107 -0.88 -13.88 12.15
CA LEU A 107 -0.17 -12.82 11.44
C LEU A 107 -0.31 -11.45 12.13
N ASP A 108 -0.21 -11.40 13.47
CA ASP A 108 -0.48 -10.21 14.26
C ASP A 108 0.60 -9.13 14.14
N ALA A 109 1.81 -9.48 13.71
CA ALA A 109 2.87 -8.51 13.47
C ALA A 109 2.79 -7.86 12.08
N GLU A 110 2.23 -8.56 11.09
CA GLU A 110 2.24 -8.19 9.68
C GLU A 110 0.94 -7.53 9.22
N ILE A 111 -0.22 -8.08 9.63
CA ILE A 111 -1.52 -7.77 9.02
C ILE A 111 -2.42 -6.97 9.97
N ASP A 112 -2.73 -5.72 9.56
CA ASP A 112 -3.47 -4.75 10.39
C ASP A 112 -4.78 -5.31 10.99
N TRP A 113 -5.55 -6.09 10.23
CA TRP A 113 -6.84 -6.61 10.72
C TRP A 113 -6.63 -7.70 11.78
N VAL A 114 -5.58 -8.51 11.67
CA VAL A 114 -5.22 -9.54 12.66
C VAL A 114 -4.68 -8.89 13.92
N THR A 115 -3.72 -7.96 13.78
CA THR A 115 -3.18 -7.17 14.90
C THR A 115 -4.32 -6.54 15.70
N LYS A 116 -5.26 -5.89 14.99
CA LYS A 116 -6.36 -5.18 15.63
C LYS A 116 -7.39 -6.13 16.25
N HIS A 117 -7.71 -7.22 15.58
CA HIS A 117 -8.60 -8.25 16.13
C HIS A 117 -8.04 -8.78 17.46
N ASN A 118 -6.78 -9.21 17.48
CA ASN A 118 -6.14 -9.76 18.68
C ASN A 118 -6.04 -8.73 19.81
N LEU A 119 -5.76 -7.47 19.47
CA LEU A 119 -5.78 -6.35 20.41
C LEU A 119 -7.18 -6.13 21.03
N ILE A 120 -8.23 -6.13 20.21
CA ILE A 120 -9.62 -5.91 20.65
C ILE A 120 -10.09 -7.07 21.52
N GLU A 121 -9.80 -8.31 21.13
CA GLU A 121 -10.14 -9.51 21.91
C GLU A 121 -9.44 -9.49 23.28
N ALA A 122 -8.15 -9.20 23.31
CA ALA A 122 -7.40 -9.10 24.57
C ALA A 122 -7.92 -7.98 25.48
N TYR A 123 -8.26 -6.82 24.91
CA TYR A 123 -8.85 -5.70 25.65
C TYR A 123 -10.23 -6.06 26.21
N SER A 124 -11.07 -6.69 25.39
CA SER A 124 -12.42 -7.09 25.76
C SER A 124 -12.41 -8.14 26.86
N ALA A 125 -11.56 -9.16 26.74
CA ALA A 125 -11.38 -10.19 27.77
C ALA A 125 -10.89 -9.59 29.10
N ARG A 126 -9.89 -8.70 29.07
CA ARG A 126 -9.33 -8.06 30.26
C ARG A 126 -10.35 -7.21 31.02
N HIS A 127 -11.26 -6.55 30.30
CA HIS A 127 -12.23 -5.62 30.88
C HIS A 127 -13.65 -6.18 30.93
N SER A 128 -13.85 -7.46 30.58
CA SER A 128 -15.15 -8.13 30.50
C SER A 128 -16.16 -7.35 29.63
N LEU A 129 -15.70 -6.89 28.47
CA LEU A 129 -16.49 -6.10 27.52
C LEU A 129 -17.09 -6.98 26.44
N LYS A 130 -18.23 -6.55 25.93
CA LYS A 130 -18.82 -7.09 24.70
C LYS A 130 -18.27 -6.31 23.50
N MET A 131 -18.33 -6.94 22.33
CA MET A 131 -17.87 -6.35 21.07
C MET A 131 -18.62 -5.05 20.68
N ASP A 132 -19.86 -4.88 21.15
CA ASP A 132 -20.68 -3.70 20.93
C ASP A 132 -20.45 -2.57 21.94
N ASP A 133 -19.53 -2.74 22.91
CA ASP A 133 -19.21 -1.70 23.91
C ASP A 133 -18.56 -0.48 23.22
N PRO A 134 -18.99 0.76 23.53
CA PRO A 134 -18.40 1.97 22.95
C PRO A 134 -16.88 2.10 23.12
N ARG A 135 -16.30 1.49 24.17
CA ARG A 135 -14.85 1.46 24.38
C ARG A 135 -14.12 0.60 23.37
N VAL A 136 -14.74 -0.50 22.91
CA VAL A 136 -14.20 -1.33 21.83
C VAL A 136 -14.21 -0.56 20.51
N ALA A 137 -15.32 0.13 20.20
CA ALA A 137 -15.39 1.00 19.03
C ALA A 137 -14.36 2.15 19.07
N LEU A 138 -14.14 2.73 20.26
CA LEU A 138 -13.10 3.74 20.44
C LEU A 138 -11.70 3.17 20.23
N LEU A 139 -11.43 1.95 20.69
CA LEU A 139 -10.15 1.28 20.50
C LEU A 139 -9.87 1.01 19.02
N ASP A 140 -10.87 0.55 18.26
CA ASP A 140 -10.79 0.37 16.81
C ASP A 140 -10.41 1.70 16.12
N LEU A 141 -11.04 2.81 16.50
CA LEU A 141 -10.71 4.12 15.96
C LEU A 141 -9.29 4.57 16.36
N GLN A 142 -8.91 4.39 17.63
CA GLN A 142 -7.60 4.81 18.16
C GLN A 142 -6.42 4.01 17.56
N TYR A 143 -6.68 2.82 17.02
CA TYR A 143 -5.69 2.09 16.25
C TYR A 143 -5.15 2.90 15.08
N HIS A 144 -6.00 3.72 14.43
CA HIS A 144 -5.63 4.53 13.26
C HIS A 144 -5.24 5.97 13.57
N ASP A 145 -5.11 6.33 14.84
CA ASP A 145 -4.61 7.66 15.20
C ASP A 145 -3.18 7.84 14.68
N ILE A 146 -2.91 8.94 13.98
CA ILE A 146 -1.59 9.25 13.41
C ILE A 146 -0.66 9.92 14.42
N ASN A 147 -1.18 10.36 15.58
CA ASN A 147 -0.35 10.93 16.62
C ASN A 147 0.48 9.84 17.30
N ARG A 148 1.79 9.85 17.06
CA ARG A 148 2.76 8.87 17.56
C ARG A 148 2.74 8.65 19.07
N SER A 149 2.38 9.67 19.87
CA SER A 149 2.33 9.55 21.33
C SER A 149 1.06 8.89 21.86
N ARG A 150 -0.04 8.94 21.08
CA ARG A 150 -1.38 8.54 21.54
C ARG A 150 -1.86 7.25 20.89
N SER A 151 -1.53 7.08 19.61
CA SER A 151 -1.89 5.95 18.75
C SER A 151 -1.58 4.60 19.38
N VAL A 152 -2.53 3.68 19.27
CA VAL A 152 -2.35 2.32 19.79
C VAL A 152 -1.37 1.54 18.92
N PHE A 153 -1.43 1.71 17.60
CA PHE A 153 -0.47 1.07 16.71
C PHE A 153 0.97 1.54 16.95
N TYR A 154 1.22 2.83 17.11
CA TYR A 154 2.60 3.29 17.37
C TYR A 154 3.13 2.81 18.72
N LYS A 155 2.25 2.57 19.71
CA LYS A 155 2.63 1.89 20.96
C LYS A 155 3.05 0.43 20.69
N LEU A 156 2.27 -0.32 19.90
CA LEU A 156 2.63 -1.68 19.48
C LEU A 156 3.96 -1.69 18.72
N GLN A 157 4.15 -0.74 17.81
CA GLN A 157 5.39 -0.55 17.06
C GLN A 157 6.59 -0.28 17.96
N SER A 158 6.45 0.63 18.93
CA SER A 158 7.53 0.92 19.90
C SER A 158 7.88 -0.28 20.78
N ALA A 159 6.94 -1.21 20.96
CA ALA A 159 7.12 -2.44 21.71
C ALA A 159 7.63 -3.62 20.85
N GLY A 160 7.95 -3.38 19.57
CA GLY A 160 8.43 -4.41 18.65
C GLY A 160 7.38 -5.47 18.31
N ARG A 161 6.09 -5.12 18.36
CA ARG A 161 4.96 -6.03 18.10
C ARG A 161 4.43 -5.99 16.68
N VAL A 162 4.98 -5.15 15.82
CA VAL A 162 4.60 -5.06 14.40
C VAL A 162 5.86 -4.96 13.55
N GLU A 163 5.78 -5.56 12.37
CA GLU A 163 6.88 -5.58 11.41
C GLU A 163 7.09 -4.21 10.75
N ARG A 164 8.36 -3.89 10.51
CA ARG A 164 8.80 -2.64 9.87
C ARG A 164 9.44 -2.95 8.53
N ILE A 165 9.14 -2.13 7.52
CA ILE A 165 9.74 -2.21 6.18
C ILE A 165 10.74 -1.09 5.98
N VAL A 166 10.52 0.08 6.59
CA VAL A 166 11.39 1.24 6.45
C VAL A 166 11.82 1.78 7.81
N SER A 167 12.98 2.44 7.83
CA SER A 167 13.48 3.10 9.05
C SER A 167 12.78 4.44 9.26
N ASP A 168 12.75 4.89 10.53
CA ASP A 168 12.25 6.23 10.86
C ASP A 168 13.04 7.34 10.18
N GLY A 169 14.35 7.15 9.97
CA GLY A 169 15.19 8.08 9.21
C GLY A 169 14.74 8.22 7.76
N ALA A 170 14.48 7.10 7.07
CA ALA A 170 13.99 7.13 5.69
C ALA A 170 12.62 7.82 5.57
N ILE A 171 11.74 7.66 6.55
CA ILE A 171 10.45 8.35 6.60
C ILE A 171 10.66 9.86 6.76
N ILE A 172 11.54 10.28 7.67
CA ILE A 172 11.85 11.69 7.93
C ILE A 172 12.46 12.33 6.68
N ASP A 173 13.41 11.66 6.03
CA ASP A 173 14.05 12.16 4.81
C ASP A 173 13.02 12.35 3.69
N ALA A 174 12.06 11.42 3.56
CA ALA A 174 10.99 11.48 2.56
C ALA A 174 9.96 12.61 2.81
N MET A 175 9.94 13.23 4.01
CA MET A 175 9.11 14.41 4.26
C MET A 175 9.60 15.64 3.49
N GLU A 176 10.90 15.76 3.30
CA GLU A 176 11.55 16.95 2.70
C GLU A 176 12.15 16.67 1.31
N THR A 177 12.42 15.39 1.02
CA THR A 177 13.08 14.95 -0.21
C THR A 177 12.12 14.13 -1.06
N PRO A 178 11.74 14.61 -2.25
CA PRO A 178 10.88 13.84 -3.16
C PRO A 178 11.63 12.62 -3.73
N PRO A 179 10.91 11.64 -4.32
CA PRO A 179 11.55 10.54 -5.04
C PRO A 179 12.45 11.04 -6.18
N GLN A 180 13.72 10.59 -6.18
CA GLN A 180 14.76 11.07 -7.10
C GLN A 180 14.70 10.47 -8.51
N THR A 181 13.85 9.47 -8.71
CA THR A 181 13.74 8.67 -9.95
C THR A 181 12.53 9.05 -10.80
N THR A 182 11.77 10.07 -10.42
CA THR A 182 10.53 10.47 -11.11
C THR A 182 10.45 11.98 -11.26
N ARG A 183 9.46 12.46 -12.02
CA ARG A 183 9.15 13.90 -12.14
C ARG A 183 8.86 14.61 -10.81
N ALA A 184 8.64 13.86 -9.73
CA ALA A 184 8.51 14.45 -8.39
C ALA A 184 9.77 15.20 -7.95
N LYS A 185 10.97 14.75 -8.40
CA LYS A 185 12.24 15.46 -8.19
C LYS A 185 12.19 16.88 -8.75
N LEU A 186 11.89 16.99 -10.04
CA LEU A 186 11.76 18.27 -10.77
C LEU A 186 10.80 19.23 -10.07
N ARG A 187 9.62 18.72 -9.68
CA ARG A 187 8.59 19.50 -8.99
C ARG A 187 9.07 19.98 -7.61
N GLY A 188 9.69 19.11 -6.82
CA GLY A 188 10.18 19.46 -5.49
C GLY A 188 11.31 20.50 -5.54
N GLU A 189 12.26 20.35 -6.47
CA GLU A 189 13.35 21.31 -6.67
C GLU A 189 12.82 22.69 -7.08
N PHE A 190 11.88 22.74 -8.03
CA PHE A 190 11.24 23.98 -8.45
C PHE A 190 10.52 24.68 -7.28
N ILE A 191 9.69 23.95 -6.53
CA ILE A 191 8.98 24.50 -5.35
C ILE A 191 9.96 25.03 -4.31
N ARG A 192 11.03 24.28 -4.01
CA ARG A 192 12.04 24.66 -3.03
C ARG A 192 12.72 25.97 -3.43
N LYS A 193 13.19 26.07 -4.68
CA LYS A 193 13.88 27.25 -5.20
C LYS A 193 12.95 28.47 -5.29
N ALA A 194 11.71 28.28 -5.73
CA ALA A 194 10.76 29.39 -5.80
C ALA A 194 10.40 29.95 -4.41
N LYS A 195 10.30 29.08 -3.39
CA LYS A 195 10.12 29.51 -1.99
C LYS A 195 11.33 30.26 -1.44
N GLU A 196 12.55 29.77 -1.70
CA GLU A 196 13.80 30.44 -1.29
C GLU A 196 13.88 31.88 -1.85
N GLN A 197 13.49 32.06 -3.12
CA GLN A 197 13.49 33.35 -3.81
C GLN A 197 12.20 34.18 -3.60
N LYS A 198 11.25 33.71 -2.77
CA LYS A 198 9.96 34.37 -2.51
C LYS A 198 9.19 34.74 -3.78
N ARG A 199 9.21 33.86 -4.79
CA ARG A 199 8.49 34.04 -6.06
C ARG A 199 7.10 33.43 -5.98
N ASP A 200 6.14 34.06 -6.65
CA ASP A 200 4.81 33.50 -6.83
C ASP A 200 4.81 32.43 -7.93
N TYR A 201 4.27 31.26 -7.64
CA TYR A 201 4.22 30.14 -8.58
C TYR A 201 2.91 29.35 -8.47
N THR A 202 2.62 28.55 -9.48
CA THR A 202 1.52 27.59 -9.50
C THR A 202 2.03 26.27 -10.04
N VAL A 203 1.71 25.18 -9.32
CA VAL A 203 2.22 23.85 -9.64
C VAL A 203 1.09 22.84 -9.54
N ASP A 204 1.05 21.92 -10.50
CA ASP A 204 0.28 20.68 -10.41
C ASP A 204 1.16 19.47 -10.78
N TRP A 205 0.57 18.31 -11.06
CA TRP A 205 1.31 17.10 -11.39
C TRP A 205 2.13 17.18 -12.69
N VAL A 206 1.71 18.03 -13.63
CA VAL A 206 2.26 18.15 -14.99
C VAL A 206 2.78 19.55 -15.26
N HIS A 207 2.22 20.59 -14.66
CA HIS A 207 2.55 21.99 -14.93
C HIS A 207 3.40 22.58 -13.81
N LEU A 208 4.50 23.23 -14.19
CA LEU A 208 5.29 24.11 -13.34
C LEU A 208 5.21 25.53 -13.92
N LYS A 209 4.54 26.45 -13.23
CA LYS A 209 4.32 27.82 -13.70
C LYS A 209 4.89 28.84 -12.73
N LEU A 210 5.62 29.81 -13.28
CA LEU A 210 6.02 31.03 -12.59
C LEU A 210 5.01 32.14 -12.89
N ASN A 211 4.49 32.80 -11.85
CA ASN A 211 3.47 33.84 -11.97
C ASN A 211 4.12 35.23 -12.15
N ASP A 212 5.06 35.35 -13.08
CA ASP A 212 5.67 36.61 -13.47
C ASP A 212 4.93 37.25 -14.66
N GLN A 213 5.41 38.41 -15.13
CA GLN A 213 4.83 39.07 -16.31
C GLN A 213 4.86 38.19 -17.57
N ALA A 214 5.83 37.29 -17.69
CA ALA A 214 5.97 36.39 -18.83
C ALA A 214 5.16 35.08 -18.69
N GLN A 215 4.58 34.81 -17.51
CA GLN A 215 3.81 33.62 -17.17
C GLN A 215 4.45 32.30 -17.63
N ARG A 216 5.77 32.17 -17.41
CA ARG A 216 6.55 31.04 -17.92
C ARG A 216 6.07 29.71 -17.34
N THR A 217 5.82 28.74 -18.21
CA THR A 217 5.26 27.43 -17.85
C THR A 217 6.05 26.30 -18.50
N VAL A 218 6.35 25.24 -17.75
CA VAL A 218 6.98 24.01 -18.23
C VAL A 218 6.06 22.82 -17.99
N LEU A 219 6.02 21.89 -18.96
CA LEU A 219 5.19 20.69 -18.94
C LEU A 219 6.02 19.42 -18.72
N CYS A 220 5.80 18.76 -17.59
CA CYS A 220 6.39 17.51 -17.15
C CYS A 220 5.42 16.33 -17.38
N LYS A 221 5.14 16.02 -18.65
CA LYS A 221 4.16 14.99 -19.03
C LYS A 221 4.62 13.58 -18.68
N ASP A 222 5.90 13.29 -18.89
CA ASP A 222 6.49 11.98 -18.62
C ASP A 222 6.70 11.80 -17.10
N PRO A 223 6.07 10.81 -16.45
CA PRO A 223 6.25 10.57 -15.02
C PRO A 223 7.63 10.02 -14.64
N PHE A 224 8.36 9.41 -15.58
CA PHE A 224 9.63 8.72 -15.34
C PHE A 224 10.85 9.64 -15.49
N VAL A 225 10.68 10.80 -16.13
CA VAL A 225 11.75 11.79 -16.29
C VAL A 225 11.98 12.53 -14.97
N SER A 226 13.17 12.40 -14.41
CA SER A 226 13.61 13.10 -13.19
C SER A 226 14.56 14.28 -13.47
N GLU A 227 14.97 14.47 -14.72
CA GLU A 227 15.89 15.54 -15.16
C GLU A 227 15.36 16.17 -16.45
N ASP A 228 15.21 17.51 -16.46
CA ASP A 228 14.67 18.24 -17.62
C ASP A 228 15.30 19.64 -17.69
N GLU A 229 16.07 19.90 -18.74
CA GLU A 229 16.75 21.19 -18.96
C GLU A 229 15.79 22.39 -19.01
N ARG A 230 14.53 22.18 -19.40
CA ARG A 230 13.52 23.25 -19.43
C ARG A 230 13.13 23.66 -18.01
N VAL A 231 13.03 22.69 -17.11
CA VAL A 231 12.79 22.95 -15.68
C VAL A 231 14.01 23.61 -15.06
N GLN A 232 15.22 23.13 -15.37
CA GLN A 232 16.46 23.75 -14.88
C GLN A 232 16.54 25.23 -15.30
N ARG A 233 16.31 25.54 -16.58
CA ARG A 233 16.28 26.93 -17.07
C ARG A 233 15.21 27.78 -16.39
N LEU A 234 14.06 27.20 -16.06
CA LEU A 234 13.01 27.90 -15.32
C LEU A 234 13.49 28.22 -13.90
N ILE A 235 14.13 27.26 -13.22
CA ILE A 235 14.70 27.43 -11.88
C ILE A 235 15.82 28.48 -11.87
N ASP A 236 16.74 28.44 -12.84
CA ASP A 236 17.86 29.38 -12.95
C ASP A 236 17.39 30.83 -13.19
N SER A 237 16.12 31.01 -13.58
CA SER A 237 15.51 32.30 -13.88
C SER A 237 14.63 32.88 -12.76
N LEU A 238 14.55 32.19 -11.61
CA LEU A 238 13.84 32.62 -10.40
C LEU A 238 14.61 33.75 -9.71
#